data_AF-A0A7C6LSH7-F1
#
_entry.id   AF-A0A7C6LSH7-F1
#
_cell.length_a   1.000
_cell.length_b   1.000
_cell.length_c   1.000
_cell.angle_alpha   90.00
_cell.angle_beta   90.00
_cell.angle_gamma   90.00
#
_symmetry.space_group_name_H-M   'P 1'
#
loop_
_entity.id
_entity.type
_entity.pdbx_description
1 polymer ?
#
loop_
_entity_poly.entity_id
_entity_poly.type
_entity_poly.pdbx_seq_one_letter_code
_entity_poly.pdbx_strand_id
1 'polypeptide(L)'
;MPDIATTVRPQPAGQHRRADLLIHAFAAVAAVATIGLLVDVWQIVFLAIPAFALVMMLKGSLRQDGTWDRSSTTAVVAYCAGLSALVIWSIMTYGGDGTFWGLPTSMGVIVYLIWPYTAVVAGALYAFVFDRTLKDEVAGAGIR
;
A
#
# COMPACT_ATOMS: atom_id res chain seq x y z
N MET A 1 34.09 24.75 12.32
CA MET A 1 32.68 24.31 12.46
C MET A 1 32.13 24.24 11.05
N PRO A 2 32.02 23.05 10.43
CA PRO A 2 31.63 22.96 9.03
C PRO A 2 30.17 23.40 8.86
N ASP A 3 29.96 24.20 7.83
CA ASP A 3 28.76 24.97 7.54
C ASP A 3 27.62 24.05 7.05
N ILE A 4 26.59 23.88 7.88
CA ILE A 4 25.43 22.99 7.65
C ILE A 4 24.50 23.55 6.56
N ALA A 5 24.79 24.74 6.03
CA ALA A 5 23.94 25.47 5.09
C ALA A 5 24.04 25.00 3.62
N THR A 6 24.95 24.09 3.27
CA THR A 6 25.26 23.77 1.86
C THR A 6 24.67 22.46 1.32
N THR A 7 23.87 21.70 2.08
CA THR A 7 23.31 20.41 1.60
C THR A 7 21.80 20.36 1.43
N VAL A 8 21.09 21.50 1.48
CA VAL A 8 19.70 21.54 1.01
C VAL A 8 19.73 21.60 -0.52
N ARG A 9 19.94 20.45 -1.17
CA ARG A 9 19.69 20.35 -2.61
C ARG A 9 18.24 20.81 -2.84
N PRO A 10 17.97 21.72 -3.79
CA PRO A 10 16.62 22.13 -4.09
C PRO A 10 15.82 20.89 -4.45
N GLN A 11 14.88 20.50 -3.58
CA GLN A 11 13.97 19.40 -3.87
C GLN A 11 13.13 19.79 -5.09
N PRO A 12 12.98 18.92 -6.08
CA PRO A 12 12.22 19.23 -7.28
C PRO A 12 10.77 19.58 -6.88
N ALA A 13 10.25 20.71 -7.38
CA ALA A 13 8.93 21.24 -7.03
C ALA A 13 7.78 20.21 -7.20
N GLY A 14 7.97 19.19 -8.03
CA GLY A 14 7.03 18.07 -8.21
C GLY A 14 6.89 17.13 -7.01
N GLN A 15 7.90 17.03 -6.14
CA GLN A 15 7.89 16.14 -4.96
C GLN A 15 6.85 16.60 -3.93
N HIS A 16 6.81 17.90 -3.65
CA HIS A 16 5.86 18.51 -2.70
C HIS A 16 4.41 18.26 -3.15
N ARG A 17 4.11 18.47 -4.44
CA ARG A 17 2.76 18.29 -4.98
C ARG A 17 2.27 16.83 -4.93
N ARG A 18 3.15 15.86 -5.18
CA ARG A 18 2.81 14.43 -5.15
C ARG A 18 2.63 13.91 -3.72
N ALA A 19 3.54 14.31 -2.82
CA ALA A 19 3.43 13.97 -1.41
C ALA A 19 2.16 14.58 -0.79
N ASP A 20 1.84 15.83 -1.12
CA ASP A 20 0.64 16.50 -0.65
C ASP A 20 -0.64 15.84 -1.17
N LEU A 21 -0.67 15.43 -2.44
CA LEU A 21 -1.78 14.65 -3.00
C LEU A 21 -1.99 13.31 -2.28
N LEU A 22 -0.91 12.60 -1.93
CA LEU A 22 -1.00 11.34 -1.17
C LEU A 22 -1.51 11.56 0.25
N ILE A 23 -1.15 12.67 0.90
CA ILE A 23 -1.65 13.03 2.23
C ILE A 23 -3.16 13.32 2.16
N HIS A 24 -3.61 14.07 1.16
CA HIS A 24 -5.03 14.30 0.93
C HIS A 24 -5.78 13.00 0.61
N ALA A 25 -5.20 12.12 -0.20
CA ALA A 25 -5.77 10.80 -0.46
C ALA A 25 -5.89 9.96 0.81
N PHE A 26 -4.86 9.96 1.66
CA PHE A 26 -4.90 9.28 2.96
C PHE A 26 -6.02 9.84 3.86
N ALA A 27 -6.12 11.16 3.96
CA ALA A 27 -7.17 11.83 4.72
C ALA A 27 -8.57 11.49 4.19
N ALA A 28 -8.74 11.43 2.86
CA ALA A 28 -10.00 11.03 2.24
C ALA A 28 -10.36 9.57 2.57
N VAL A 29 -9.40 8.64 2.48
CA VAL A 29 -9.63 7.23 2.86
C VAL A 29 -10.00 7.12 4.35
N ALA A 30 -9.35 7.89 5.22
CA ALA A 30 -9.67 7.95 6.64
C ALA A 30 -11.06 8.52 6.93
N ALA A 31 -11.47 9.56 6.21
CA ALA A 31 -12.82 10.10 6.30
C ALA A 31 -13.86 9.03 5.89
N VAL A 32 -13.63 8.33 4.77
CA VAL A 32 -14.50 7.24 4.31
C VAL A 32 -14.59 6.10 5.33
N ALA A 33 -13.45 5.67 5.89
CA ALA A 33 -13.44 4.65 6.94
C ALA A 33 -14.20 5.09 8.19
N THR A 34 -14.05 6.37 8.58
CA THR A 34 -14.77 6.96 9.72
C THR A 34 -16.27 6.97 9.46
N ILE A 35 -16.71 7.37 8.27
CA ILE A 35 -18.13 7.31 7.86
C ILE A 35 -18.63 5.87 7.95
N GLY A 36 -17.87 4.90 7.43
CA GLY A 36 -18.21 3.47 7.49
C GLY A 36 -18.43 2.96 8.93
N LEU A 37 -17.60 3.41 9.87
CA LEU A 37 -17.78 3.12 11.30
C LEU A 37 -19.05 3.79 11.87
N LEU A 38 -19.33 5.05 11.50
CA LEU A 38 -20.51 5.78 11.99
C LEU A 38 -21.84 5.17 11.52
N VAL A 39 -21.86 4.57 10.32
CA VAL A 39 -23.05 3.90 9.77
C VAL A 39 -23.12 2.40 10.08
N ASP A 40 -22.18 1.87 10.86
CA ASP A 40 -22.06 0.44 11.20
C ASP A 40 -21.98 -0.49 9.96
N VAL A 41 -21.37 -0.01 8.88
CA VAL A 41 -21.16 -0.78 7.66
C VAL A 41 -19.71 -1.25 7.64
N TRP A 42 -19.47 -2.40 8.27
CA TRP A 42 -18.14 -3.00 8.40
C TRP A 42 -17.45 -3.23 7.03
N GLN A 43 -18.21 -3.45 5.96
CA GLN A 43 -17.71 -3.64 4.60
C GLN A 43 -16.93 -2.41 4.09
N ILE A 44 -17.39 -1.19 4.43
CA ILE A 44 -16.73 0.06 4.06
C ILE A 44 -15.36 0.15 4.74
N VAL A 45 -15.30 -0.25 6.01
CA VAL A 45 -14.06 -0.25 6.80
C VAL A 45 -13.05 -1.25 6.22
N PHE A 46 -13.50 -2.45 5.85
CA PHE A 46 -12.63 -3.46 5.24
C PHE A 46 -12.10 -3.05 3.86
N LEU A 47 -12.90 -2.37 3.05
CA LEU A 47 -12.45 -1.82 1.75
C LEU A 47 -11.47 -0.65 1.91
N ALA A 48 -11.50 0.06 3.04
CA ALA A 48 -10.53 1.11 3.31
C ALA A 48 -9.11 0.55 3.56
N ILE A 49 -8.97 -0.70 4.02
CA ILE A 49 -7.67 -1.31 4.34
C ILE A 49 -6.76 -1.41 3.10
N PRO A 50 -7.17 -2.01 1.97
CA PRO A 50 -6.37 -1.99 0.74
C PRO A 50 -6.05 -0.59 0.24
N ALA A 51 -6.99 0.35 0.39
CA ALA A 51 -6.79 1.74 -0.03
C ALA A 51 -5.72 2.44 0.83
N PHE A 52 -5.74 2.23 2.15
CA PHE A 52 -4.69 2.71 3.05
C PHE A 52 -3.33 2.09 2.72
N ALA A 53 -3.29 0.78 2.51
CA ALA A 53 -2.06 0.08 2.13
C ALA A 53 -1.49 0.67 0.82
N LEU A 54 -2.35 0.91 -0.18
CA LEU A 54 -1.95 1.50 -1.45
C LEU A 54 -1.33 2.89 -1.27
N VAL A 55 -2.03 3.79 -0.58
CA VAL A 55 -1.55 5.18 -0.38
C VAL A 55 -0.24 5.20 0.42
N MET A 56 -0.14 4.38 1.48
CA MET A 56 1.06 4.31 2.31
C MET A 56 2.25 3.70 1.55
N MET A 57 2.03 2.63 0.79
CA MET A 57 3.08 2.00 -0.01
C MET A 57 3.53 2.89 -1.17
N LEU A 58 2.62 3.59 -1.85
CA LEU A 58 2.97 4.56 -2.90
C LEU A 58 3.74 5.76 -2.36
N LYS A 59 3.41 6.21 -1.14
CA LYS A 59 4.17 7.23 -0.43
C LYS A 59 5.57 6.72 -0.06
N GLY A 60 5.66 5.48 0.43
CA GLY A 60 6.93 4.83 0.75
C GLY A 60 7.83 4.59 -0.48
N SER A 61 7.25 4.33 -1.64
CA SER A 61 8.00 4.13 -2.90
C SER A 61 8.38 5.44 -3.61
N LEU A 62 8.04 6.60 -3.06
CA LEU A 62 8.37 7.89 -3.65
C LEU A 62 9.86 8.16 -3.47
N ARG A 63 10.62 8.20 -4.56
CA ARG A 63 12.07 8.49 -4.53
C ARG A 63 12.33 9.96 -4.14
N GLN A 64 13.56 10.25 -3.73
CA GLN A 64 13.99 11.62 -3.34
C GLN A 64 13.92 12.63 -4.50
N ASP A 65 13.90 12.17 -5.75
CA ASP A 65 13.69 12.99 -6.95
C ASP A 65 12.20 13.25 -7.23
N GLY A 66 11.31 12.77 -6.38
CA GLY A 66 9.85 12.86 -6.53
C GLY A 66 9.28 11.94 -7.61
N THR A 67 10.08 11.05 -8.20
CA THR A 67 9.63 10.11 -9.23
C THR A 67 9.22 8.77 -8.64
N TRP A 68 8.42 8.04 -9.42
CA TRP A 68 8.07 6.66 -9.12
C TRP A 68 8.75 5.74 -10.14
N ASP A 69 9.42 4.71 -9.64
CA ASP A 69 9.81 3.60 -10.50
C ASP A 69 8.54 2.87 -10.95
N ARG A 70 8.32 2.79 -12.27
CA ARG A 70 7.14 2.12 -12.85
C ARG A 70 7.03 0.69 -12.32
N SER A 71 8.15 -0.01 -12.19
CA SER A 71 8.13 -1.40 -11.72
C SER A 71 7.70 -1.53 -10.27
N SER A 72 8.17 -0.65 -9.38
CA SER A 72 7.73 -0.61 -7.98
C SER A 72 6.26 -0.22 -7.85
N THR A 73 5.81 0.78 -8.60
CA THR A 73 4.40 1.21 -8.59
C THR A 73 3.49 0.10 -9.11
N THR A 74 3.86 -0.57 -10.21
CA THR A 74 3.06 -1.69 -10.73
C THR A 74 2.99 -2.85 -9.74
N ALA A 75 4.08 -3.18 -9.04
CA ALA A 75 4.09 -4.23 -8.03
C ALA A 75 3.18 -3.88 -6.83
N VAL A 76 3.24 -2.64 -6.34
CA VAL A 76 2.36 -2.14 -5.27
C VAL A 76 0.90 -2.15 -5.69
N VAL A 77 0.58 -1.65 -6.88
CA VAL A 77 -0.79 -1.65 -7.42
C VAL A 77 -1.31 -3.07 -7.60
N ALA A 78 -0.50 -3.99 -8.12
CA ALA A 78 -0.87 -5.39 -8.28
C ALA A 78 -1.15 -6.07 -6.93
N TYR A 79 -0.32 -5.80 -5.92
CA TYR A 79 -0.55 -6.30 -4.56
C TYR A 79 -1.85 -5.76 -3.96
N CYS A 80 -2.09 -4.45 -4.03
CA CYS A 80 -3.30 -3.84 -3.51
C CYS A 80 -4.54 -4.29 -4.28
N ALA A 81 -4.46 -4.50 -5.60
CA ALA A 81 -5.55 -5.03 -6.40
C ALA A 81 -5.91 -6.48 -5.98
N GLY A 82 -4.90 -7.33 -5.77
CA GLY A 82 -5.10 -8.69 -5.25
C GLY A 82 -5.75 -8.70 -3.87
N LEU A 83 -5.26 -7.86 -2.96
CA LEU A 83 -5.85 -7.72 -1.63
C LEU A 83 -7.31 -7.23 -1.71
N SER A 84 -7.59 -6.26 -2.56
CA SER A 84 -8.94 -5.72 -2.77
C SER A 84 -9.90 -6.79 -3.32
N ALA A 85 -9.43 -7.60 -4.27
CA ALA A 85 -10.22 -8.71 -4.82
C ALA A 85 -10.58 -9.74 -3.74
N LEU A 86 -9.64 -10.08 -2.86
CA LEU A 86 -9.92 -10.99 -1.75
C LEU A 86 -10.91 -10.40 -0.74
N VAL A 87 -10.79 -9.11 -0.42
CA VAL A 87 -11.74 -8.42 0.46
C VAL A 87 -13.14 -8.40 -0.17
N ILE A 88 -13.25 -8.06 -1.45
CA ILE A 88 -14.54 -8.06 -2.17
C ILE A 88 -15.14 -9.47 -2.17
N TRP A 89 -14.35 -10.51 -2.42
CA TRP A 89 -14.83 -11.89 -2.36
C TRP A 89 -15.35 -12.25 -0.96
N SER A 90 -14.64 -11.88 0.10
CA SER A 90 -15.11 -12.09 1.48
C SER A 90 -16.44 -11.36 1.76
N ILE A 91 -16.62 -10.16 1.22
CA ILE A 91 -17.86 -9.39 1.37
C ILE A 91 -19.01 -10.04 0.60
N MET A 92 -18.77 -10.46 -0.64
CA MET A 92 -19.80 -11.08 -1.49
C MET A 92 -20.31 -12.42 -0.96
N THR A 93 -19.48 -13.12 -0.17
CA THR A 93 -19.83 -14.40 0.45
C THR A 93 -20.40 -14.25 1.86
N TYR A 94 -20.54 -13.03 2.35
CA TYR A 94 -21.15 -12.74 3.63
C TYR A 94 -22.65 -13.05 3.60
N GLY A 95 -23.12 -13.87 4.54
CA GLY A 95 -24.53 -14.27 4.64
C GLY A 95 -24.94 -15.43 3.73
N GLY A 96 -24.01 -16.04 3.00
CA GLY A 96 -24.26 -17.28 2.26
C GLY A 96 -24.08 -18.52 3.14
N ASP A 97 -24.81 -19.61 2.84
CA ASP A 97 -24.74 -20.89 3.56
C ASP A 97 -23.51 -21.75 3.20
N GLY A 98 -22.65 -21.24 2.31
CA GLY A 98 -21.44 -21.93 1.89
C GLY A 98 -20.40 -22.03 2.99
N THR A 99 -19.70 -23.15 3.04
CA THR A 99 -18.53 -23.33 3.91
C THR A 99 -17.26 -23.49 3.08
N PHE A 100 -16.16 -22.95 3.59
CA PHE A 100 -14.82 -23.11 3.05
C PHE A 100 -13.94 -23.70 4.14
N TRP A 101 -13.58 -24.97 3.99
CA TRP A 101 -12.77 -25.72 4.96
C TRP A 101 -13.35 -25.72 6.40
N GLY A 102 -14.67 -25.83 6.52
CA GLY A 102 -15.37 -25.91 7.81
C GLY A 102 -15.70 -24.56 8.46
N LEU A 103 -15.30 -23.44 7.85
CA LEU A 103 -15.71 -22.10 8.25
C LEU A 103 -16.73 -21.53 7.27
N PRO A 104 -17.59 -20.56 7.68
CA PRO A 104 -18.36 -19.75 6.74
C PRO A 104 -17.43 -19.17 5.67
N THR A 105 -17.82 -19.21 4.40
CA THR A 105 -16.94 -18.85 3.27
C THR A 105 -16.26 -17.48 3.46
N SER A 106 -16.98 -16.48 3.96
CA SER A 106 -16.43 -15.15 4.25
C SER A 106 -15.25 -15.20 5.24
N MET A 107 -15.39 -15.95 6.33
CA MET A 107 -14.33 -16.16 7.31
C MET A 107 -13.20 -17.02 6.75
N GLY A 108 -13.52 -18.04 5.94
CA GLY A 108 -12.54 -18.87 5.27
C GLY A 108 -11.63 -18.05 4.35
N VAL A 109 -12.17 -17.10 3.58
CA VAL A 109 -11.38 -16.21 2.73
C VAL A 109 -10.44 -15.33 3.57
N ILE A 110 -10.90 -14.80 4.70
CA ILE A 110 -10.07 -13.97 5.58
C ILE A 110 -8.90 -14.78 6.14
N VAL A 111 -9.20 -15.93 6.75
CA VAL A 111 -8.21 -16.73 7.49
C VAL A 111 -7.26 -17.46 6.54
N TYR A 112 -7.77 -18.04 5.47
CA TYR A 112 -6.97 -18.91 4.61
C TYR A 112 -6.38 -18.22 3.37
N LEU A 113 -6.88 -17.05 2.98
CA LEU A 113 -6.38 -16.33 1.80
C LEU A 113 -5.81 -14.95 2.16
N ILE A 114 -6.59 -14.09 2.81
CA ILE A 114 -6.13 -12.71 3.13
C ILE A 114 -4.94 -12.75 4.09
N TRP A 115 -5.02 -13.54 5.16
CA TRP A 115 -3.94 -13.64 6.13
C TRP A 115 -2.60 -14.09 5.52
N PRO A 116 -2.49 -15.23 4.82
CA PRO A 116 -1.22 -15.62 4.21
C PRO A 116 -0.80 -14.69 3.08
N TYR A 117 -1.75 -14.11 2.33
CA TYR A 117 -1.43 -13.11 1.31
C TYR A 117 -0.73 -11.89 1.91
N THR A 118 -1.30 -11.33 2.97
CA THR A 118 -0.73 -10.18 3.67
C THR A 118 0.55 -10.53 4.43
N ALA A 119 0.67 -11.72 5.01
CA ALA A 119 1.88 -12.13 5.73
C ALA A 119 3.08 -12.42 4.79
N VAL A 120 2.84 -13.13 3.69
CA VAL A 120 3.91 -13.61 2.80
C VAL A 120 4.15 -12.66 1.63
N VAL A 121 3.09 -12.26 0.92
CA VAL A 121 3.23 -11.45 -0.29
C VAL A 121 3.65 -10.02 0.05
N ALA A 122 3.19 -9.46 1.16
CA ALA A 122 3.67 -8.14 1.60
C ALA A 122 5.15 -8.17 1.97
N GLY A 123 5.63 -9.24 2.62
CA GLY A 123 7.05 -9.42 2.92
C GLY A 123 7.89 -9.56 1.65
N ALA A 124 7.41 -10.34 0.68
CA ALA A 124 8.06 -10.48 -0.63
C ALA A 124 8.09 -9.14 -1.41
N LEU A 125 7.00 -8.38 -1.37
CA LEU A 125 6.92 -7.05 -1.98
C LEU A 125 7.92 -6.10 -1.33
N TYR A 126 8.02 -6.10 0.00
CA TYR A 126 9.00 -5.30 0.73
C TYR A 126 10.43 -5.65 0.29
N ALA A 127 10.78 -6.93 0.25
CA ALA A 127 12.10 -7.39 -0.17
C ALA A 127 12.41 -6.98 -1.63
N PHE A 128 11.42 -7.08 -2.53
CA PHE A 128 11.56 -6.67 -3.92
C PHE A 128 11.81 -5.17 -4.08
N VAL A 129 11.05 -4.33 -3.36
CA VAL A 129 11.22 -2.88 -3.39
C VAL A 129 12.58 -2.49 -2.79
N PHE A 130 12.97 -3.12 -1.69
CA PHE A 130 14.24 -2.85 -1.01
C PHE A 130 15.47 -3.22 -1.86
N ASP A 131 15.49 -4.40 -2.49
CA ASP A 131 16.55 -4.82 -3.40
C ASP A 131 16.73 -3.84 -4.58
N ARG A 132 15.62 -3.29 -5.09
CA ARG A 132 15.66 -2.26 -6.14
C ARG A 132 16.26 -0.97 -5.63
N THR A 133 15.79 -0.46 -4.48
CA THR A 133 16.31 0.78 -3.90
C THR A 133 17.82 0.70 -3.66
N LEU A 134 18.32 -0.44 -3.14
CA LEU A 134 19.75 -0.66 -2.96
C LEU A 134 20.52 -0.68 -4.29
N LYS A 135 19.98 -1.34 -5.33
CA LYS A 135 20.61 -1.37 -6.66
C LYS A 135 20.73 0.03 -7.27
N ASP A 136 19.72 0.88 -7.08
CA ASP A 136 19.76 2.26 -7.55
C ASP A 136 20.79 3.11 -6.80
N GLU A 137 20.91 2.92 -5.47
CA GLU A 137 21.92 3.61 -4.65
C GLU A 137 23.35 3.20 -5.04
N VAL A 138 23.59 1.91 -5.23
CA VAL A 138 24.90 1.38 -5.65
C VAL A 138 25.26 1.85 -7.06
N ALA A 139 24.30 1.84 -8.01
CA ALA A 139 24.51 2.34 -9.35
C ALA A 139 24.78 3.86 -9.38
N GLY A 140 24.07 4.63 -8.54
CA GLY A 140 24.25 6.07 -8.39
C GLY A 140 25.56 6.47 -7.69
N ALA A 141 26.10 5.61 -6.82
CA ALA A 141 27.36 5.84 -6.11
C ALA A 141 28.62 5.64 -6.98
N GLY A 142 28.48 5.14 -8.22
CA GLY A 142 29.60 5.02 -9.15
C GLY A 142 30.75 4.12 -8.66
N ILE A 143 30.47 3.19 -7.75
CA ILE A 143 31.45 2.19 -7.30
C ILE A 143 31.46 1.08 -8.37
N ARG A 144 32.40 1.19 -9.31
CA ARG A 144 32.83 0.06 -10.16
C ARG A 144 33.81 -0.81 -9.38
#